data_AF-A0A354EPL8-F1
#
_entry.id   AF-A0A354EPL8-F1
#
_cell.length_a   1.000
_cell.length_b   1.000
_cell.length_c   1.000
_cell.angle_alpha   90.00
_cell.angle_beta   90.00
_cell.angle_gamma   90.00
#
_symmetry.space_group_name_H-M   'P 1'
#
loop_
_entity.id
_entity.type
_entity.pdbx_description
1 polymer ?
#
loop_
_entity_poly.entity_id
_entity_poly.type
_entity_poly.pdbx_seq_one_letter_code
_entity_poly.pdbx_strand_id
1 'polypeptide(L)' 'MNFGLDRLLSDAALRAPLKGRRVALLAHPASVTKDLTHAVDVLAACPEIALSAAFGPQHRMK' A
#
# COMPACT_ATOMS: atom_id res chain seq x y z
N MET A 1 -17.29 3.62 4.30
CA MET A 1 -16.66 4.18 3.08
C MET A 1 -15.42 3.35 2.79
N ASN A 2 -15.15 2.98 1.53
CA ASN A 2 -13.90 2.31 1.16
C ASN A 2 -12.95 3.33 0.53
N PHE A 3 -11.72 3.41 1.03
CA PHE A 3 -10.67 4.26 0.48
C PHE A 3 -10.01 3.60 -0.75
N GLY A 4 -9.17 4.36 -1.45
CA GLY A 4 -8.42 3.83 -2.59
C GLY A 4 -7.55 2.61 -2.23
N LEU A 5 -6.97 2.61 -1.02
CA LEU A 5 -6.20 1.48 -0.51
C LEU A 5 -7.06 0.23 -0.29
N ASP A 6 -8.25 0.37 0.31
CA ASP A 6 -9.17 -0.76 0.50
C ASP A 6 -9.58 -1.37 -0.85
N ARG A 7 -9.84 -0.51 -1.84
CA ARG A 7 -10.16 -0.96 -3.20
C ARG A 7 -9.02 -1.72 -3.84
N LEU A 8 -7.79 -1.19 -3.76
CA LEU A 8 -6.59 -1.84 -4.30
C LEU A 8 -6.39 -3.25 -3.69
N LEU A 9 -6.63 -3.42 -2.39
CA LEU A 9 -6.51 -4.72 -1.74
C LEU A 9 -7.61 -5.70 -2.18
N SER A 10 -8.84 -5.21 -2.33
CA SER A 10 -10.00 -6.05 -2.68
C SER A 10 -10.10 -6.43 -4.16
N ASP A 11 -9.52 -5.65 -5.06
CA ASP A 11 -9.68 -5.82 -6.51
C ASP A 11 -8.39 -6.31 -7.17
N ALA A 12 -8.41 -7.57 -7.64
CA ALA A 12 -7.26 -8.18 -8.31
C ALA A 12 -6.93 -7.50 -9.65
N ALA A 13 -7.90 -6.90 -10.35
CA ALA A 13 -7.65 -6.21 -11.62
C ALA A 13 -6.80 -4.94 -11.40
N LEU A 14 -6.97 -4.27 -10.25
CA LEU A 14 -6.14 -3.12 -9.87
C LEU A 14 -4.71 -3.52 -9.48
N ARG A 15 -4.52 -4.75 -8.98
CA ARG A 15 -3.21 -5.29 -8.62
C ARG A 15 -2.46 -5.93 -9.79
N ALA A 16 -3.18 -6.43 -10.79
CA ALA A 16 -2.60 -7.05 -11.98
C ALA A 16 -1.42 -6.28 -12.61
N PRO A 17 -1.49 -4.95 -12.83
CA PRO A 17 -0.37 -4.21 -13.44
C PRO A 17 0.86 -4.03 -12.52
N LEU A 18 0.74 -4.34 -11.23
CA LEU A 18 1.84 -4.24 -10.25
C LEU A 18 2.60 -5.56 -10.09
N LYS A 19 2.03 -6.68 -10.55
CA LYS A 19 2.61 -8.01 -10.39
C LYS A 19 3.98 -8.11 -11.07
N GLY A 20 4.96 -8.63 -10.33
CA GLY A 20 6.35 -8.78 -10.80
C GLY A 20 7.13 -7.45 -10.90
N ARG A 21 6.53 -6.31 -10.55
CA ARG A 21 7.22 -5.01 -10.53
C ARG A 21 7.69 -4.69 -9.12
N ARG A 22 8.82 -4.00 -9.04
CA ARG A 22 9.28 -3.39 -7.78
C ARG A 22 8.43 -2.15 -7.51
N VAL A 23 7.68 -2.18 -6.41
CA VAL A 23 6.80 -1.07 -6.02
C VAL A 23 7.45 -0.29 -4.89
N ALA A 24 7.39 1.04 -4.96
CA ALA A 24 7.74 1.90 -3.84
C ALA A 24 6.49 2.64 -3.34
N LEU A 25 6.31 2.69 -2.02
CA LEU A 25 5.17 3.33 -1.39
C LEU A 25 5.54 4.73 -0.91
N LEU A 26 4.81 5.75 -1.34
CA LEU A 26 4.83 7.07 -0.70
C LEU A 26 3.64 7.14 0.28
N ALA A 27 3.92 7.21 1.58
CA ALA A 27 2.89 7.14 2.63
C ALA A 27 3.16 8.12 3.78
N HIS A 28 2.06 8.52 4.42
CA HIS A 28 2.05 9.29 5.67
C HIS A 28 1.37 8.43 6.77
N PRO A 29 1.58 8.67 8.08
CA PRO A 29 0.85 8.01 9.15
C PRO A 29 -0.67 7.83 8.95
N ALA A 30 -1.35 8.77 8.27
CA ALA A 30 -2.78 8.65 7.95
C ALA A 30 -3.10 7.79 6.71
N SER A 31 -2.10 7.21 6.06
CA SER A 31 -2.26 6.27 4.94
C SER A 31 -2.65 4.90 5.49
N VAL A 32 -3.92 4.77 5.90
CA VAL A 32 -4.47 3.59 6.54
C VAL A 32 -5.68 3.04 5.77
N THR A 33 -6.00 1.76 5.99
CA THR A 33 -7.26 1.15 5.55
C THR A 33 -8.45 1.70 6.35
N LYS A 34 -9.67 1.32 5.97
CA LYS A 34 -10.88 1.64 6.76
C LYS A 34 -10.81 1.18 8.22
N ASP A 35 -10.03 0.13 8.50
CA ASP A 35 -9.85 -0.48 9.82
C ASP A 35 -8.59 0.06 10.53
N LEU A 36 -8.03 1.17 10.03
CA LEU A 36 -6.86 1.87 10.57
C LEU A 36 -5.54 1.07 10.51
N THR A 37 -5.47 0.03 9.69
CA THR A 37 -4.20 -0.67 9.42
C THR A 37 -3.35 0.15 8.45
N HIS A 38 -2.08 0.34 8.77
CA HIS A 38 -1.19 1.15 7.95
C HIS A 38 -0.91 0.52 6.58
N ALA A 39 -0.76 1.36 5.55
CA ALA A 39 -0.57 0.95 4.17
C ALA A 39 0.65 0.04 3.96
N VAL A 40 1.73 0.25 4.71
CA VAL A 40 2.94 -0.59 4.63
C VAL A 40 2.61 -2.03 4.95
N ASP A 41 1.88 -2.29 6.04
CA ASP A 41 1.65 -3.64 6.53
C ASP A 41 0.74 -4.42 5.56
N VAL A 42 -0.35 -3.80 5.12
CA VAL A 42 -1.29 -4.45 4.22
C VAL A 42 -0.72 -4.68 2.81
N LEU A 43 0.17 -3.80 2.33
CA LEU A 43 0.83 -3.99 1.05
C LEU A 43 1.99 -4.99 1.15
N ALA A 44 2.74 -5.01 2.26
CA ALA A 44 3.78 -6.02 2.51
C ALA A 44 3.19 -7.43 2.68
N ALA A 45 1.98 -7.55 3.22
CA ALA A 45 1.25 -8.80 3.33
C ALA A 45 0.62 -9.26 2.00
N CYS A 46 0.63 -8.43 0.94
CA CYS A 46 0.04 -8.77 -0.34
C CYS A 46 1.06 -9.53 -1.23
N PRO A 47 0.87 -10.83 -1.52
CA PRO A 47 1.88 -11.65 -2.21
C PRO A 47 2.13 -11.22 -3.66
N GLU A 48 1.22 -10.46 -4.27
CA GLU A 48 1.36 -9.97 -5.64
C GLU A 48 2.17 -8.67 -5.74
N ILE A 49 2.44 -8.01 -4.61
CA ILE A 49 3.11 -6.71 -4.56
C ILE A 49 4.49 -6.88 -3.94
N ALA A 50 5.54 -6.65 -4.75
CA ALA A 50 6.91 -6.62 -4.26
C ALA A 50 7.27 -5.21 -3.75
N LEU A 51 6.86 -4.91 -2.51
CA LEU A 51 7.18 -3.65 -1.86
C LEU A 51 8.69 -3.55 -1.59
N SER A 52 9.37 -2.71 -2.35
CA SER A 52 10.85 -2.63 -2.39
C SER A 52 11.41 -1.42 -1.64
N ALA A 53 10.60 -0.39 -1.41
CA ALA A 53 10.99 0.82 -0.72
C ALA A 53 9.75 1.54 -0.21
N ALA A 54 9.94 2.43 0.77
CA ALA A 54 8.88 3.31 1.19
C ALA A 54 9.43 4.68 1.62
N PHE A 55 8.67 5.73 1.33
CA PHE A 55 9.03 7.13 1.49
C PHE A 55 7.99 7.89 2.31
N GLY A 56 8.46 8.79 3.17
CA GLY A 56 7.62 9.71 3.95
C GLY A 56 7.71 11.14 3.42
N PRO A 57 6.60 11.89 3.31
CA PRO A 57 6.56 13.16 2.58
C PRO A 57 7.38 14.29 3.22
N GLN A 58 7.55 14.35 4.55
CA GLN A 58 8.40 15.38 5.18
C GLN A 58 9.19 14.96 6.43
N HIS A 59 8.81 13.92 7.20
CA HIS A 59 9.48 13.63 8.49
C HIS A 59 9.66 12.13 8.83
N ARG A 60 10.14 11.34 7.86
CA ARG A 60 10.37 9.88 7.97
C ARG A 60 9.09 9.05 8.08
N MET A 61 9.20 7.80 7.65
CA MET A 61 8.24 6.76 8.00
C MET A 61 8.63 6.19 9.35
N LYS A 62 7.70 6.16 10.29
CA LYS A 62 7.84 5.48 11.58
C LYS A 62 6.51 4.85 11.93
#